data_AF-A0A846DN53-F1
#
_entry.id   AF-A0A846DN53-F1
#
_cell.length_a   1.000
_cell.length_b   1.000
_cell.length_c   1.000
_cell.angle_alpha   90.00
_cell.angle_beta   90.00
_cell.angle_gamma   90.00
#
_symmetry.space_group_name_H-M   'P 1'
#
loop_
_entity.id
_entity.type
_entity.pdbx_description
1 polymer ?
#
loop_
_entity_poly.entity_id
_entity_poly.type
_entity_poly.pdbx_seq_one_letter_code
_entity_poly.pdbx_strand_id
1 'polypeptide(L)' 'LRFDSVYYFHFKCNWQRILDYPNLWNYLKDLYHQPGVKETCNIDHIKQHYYRSHPFINPSGIVPKGPQISFSD' A
#
# COMPACT_ATOMS: atom_id res chain seq x y z
N LEU A 1 4.76 -2.61 -0.25
CA LEU A 1 3.44 -3.08 0.23
C LEU A 1 2.51 -1.91 0.64
N ARG A 2 2.90 -1.08 1.63
CA ARG A 2 2.04 0.00 2.16
C ARG A 2 2.13 1.32 1.38
N PHE A 3 3.22 1.56 0.65
CA PHE A 3 3.49 2.82 0.00
C PHE A 3 2.37 3.21 -0.98
N ASP A 4 2.15 2.40 -2.02
CA ASP A 4 1.17 2.74 -3.05
C ASP A 4 -0.27 2.68 -2.52
N SER A 5 -0.57 1.72 -1.63
CA SER A 5 -1.91 1.53 -1.04
C SER A 5 -2.32 2.61 -0.04
N VAL A 6 -1.35 3.28 0.60
CA VAL A 6 -1.58 4.24 1.67
C VAL A 6 -0.73 5.48 1.48
N TYR A 7 0.59 5.40 1.61
CA TYR A 7 1.46 6.58 1.79
C TYR A 7 1.40 7.54 0.61
N TYR A 8 1.32 7.00 -0.61
CA TYR A 8 1.22 7.77 -1.83
C TYR A 8 0.06 8.78 -1.77
N PHE A 9 -1.12 8.33 -1.32
CA PHE A 9 -2.30 9.19 -1.25
C PHE A 9 -2.50 9.80 0.15
N HIS A 10 -2.61 8.98 1.20
CA HIS A 10 -2.94 9.39 2.57
C HIS A 10 -1.91 10.38 3.14
N PHE A 11 -0.63 10.13 2.90
CA PHE A 11 0.46 11.00 3.36
C PHE A 11 0.99 11.95 2.29
N LYS A 12 0.37 11.97 1.10
CA LYS A 12 0.75 12.85 0.00
C LYS A 12 2.20 12.64 -0.48
N CYS A 13 2.75 11.43 -0.31
CA CYS A 13 4.04 11.04 -0.88
C CYS A 13 3.88 10.70 -2.38
N ASN A 14 3.35 11.63 -3.16
CA ASN A 14 2.73 11.35 -4.45
C ASN A 14 3.56 11.72 -5.69
N TRP A 15 4.88 11.85 -5.57
CA TRP A 15 5.74 12.13 -6.73
C TRP A 15 5.69 10.97 -7.74
N GLN A 16 5.88 9.74 -7.25
CA GLN A 16 5.87 8.52 -8.07
C GLN A 16 5.59 7.31 -7.17
N ARG A 17 4.87 6.31 -7.69
CA ARG A 17 4.51 5.09 -6.94
C ARG A 17 5.65 4.07 -7.03
N ILE A 18 5.72 3.14 -6.08
CA ILE A 18 6.65 2.01 -6.14
C ILE A 18 6.42 1.17 -7.40
N LEU A 19 5.16 0.95 -7.79
CA LEU A 19 4.82 0.21 -9.01
C LEU A 19 5.38 0.84 -10.30
N ASP A 20 5.68 2.15 -10.29
CA ASP A 20 6.25 2.87 -11.43
C ASP A 20 7.80 2.80 -11.46
N TYR A 21 8.43 2.15 -10.47
CA TYR A 21 9.88 1.94 -10.42
C TYR A 21 10.21 0.46 -10.63
N PRO A 22 10.68 0.04 -11.83
CA PRO A 22 10.84 -1.39 -12.15
C PRO A 22 11.69 -2.16 -11.13
N ASN A 23 12.82 -1.60 -10.70
CA ASN A 23 13.70 -2.28 -9.75
C ASN A 23 13.09 -2.38 -8.34
N LEU A 24 12.43 -1.32 -7.86
CA LEU A 24 11.80 -1.32 -6.54
C LEU A 24 10.54 -2.18 -6.51
N TRP A 25 9.78 -2.16 -7.60
CA TRP A 25 8.61 -2.99 -7.78
C TRP A 25 8.99 -4.47 -7.79
N ASN A 26 10.00 -4.86 -8.58
CA ASN A 26 10.48 -6.23 -8.61
C ASN A 26 11.05 -6.67 -7.26
N TYR A 27 11.88 -5.83 -6.62
CA TYR A 27 12.37 -6.12 -5.27
C TYR A 27 11.24 -6.35 -4.26
N LEU A 28 10.20 -5.51 -4.30
CA LEU A 28 9.03 -5.69 -3.45
C LEU A 28 8.30 -7.02 -3.74
N LYS A 29 8.15 -7.39 -5.01
CA LYS A 29 7.57 -8.69 -5.40
C LYS A 29 8.44 -9.86 -4.94
N ASP A 30 9.75 -9.76 -5.07
CA ASP A 30 10.70 -10.80 -4.65
C ASP A 30 10.58 -11.07 -3.14
N LEU A 31 10.44 -10.00 -2.34
CA LEU A 31 10.19 -10.11 -0.91
C LEU A 31 8.81 -10.68 -0.61
N TYR A 32 7.78 -10.22 -1.31
CA TYR A 32 6.39 -10.69 -1.11
C TYR A 32 6.24 -12.19 -1.35
N HIS A 33 7.02 -12.74 -2.30
CA HIS A 33 7.02 -14.17 -2.64
C HIS A 33 7.96 -15.03 -1.78
N GLN A 34 8.69 -14.46 -0.82
CA GLN A 34 9.45 -15.28 0.13
C GLN A 34 8.50 -16.15 0.97
N PRO A 35 8.91 -17.39 1.32
CA PRO A 35 8.08 -18.29 2.13
C PRO A 35 7.60 -17.63 3.43
N GLY A 36 6.29 -17.64 3.67
CA GLY A 36 5.69 -17.10 4.89
C GLY A 36 5.45 -15.58 4.89
N VAL A 37 5.92 -14.83 3.89
CA VAL A 37 5.75 -13.36 3.88
C VAL A 37 4.35 -12.95 3.44
N LYS A 38 3.80 -13.59 2.41
CA LYS A 38 2.46 -13.28 1.87
C LYS A 38 1.37 -13.36 2.94
N GLU A 39 1.47 -14.34 3.83
CA GLU A 39 0.54 -14.61 4.92
C GLU A 39 0.50 -13.48 5.96
N THR A 40 1.61 -12.75 6.10
CA THR A 40 1.71 -11.58 7.00
C THR A 40 1.13 -10.30 6.39
N CYS A 41 0.79 -10.32 5.09
CA CYS A 41 0.45 -9.13 4.32
C CYS A 41 -1.07 -8.96 4.14
N ASN A 42 -1.74 -8.36 5.14
CA ASN A 42 -3.17 -8.02 5.04
C ASN A 42 -3.39 -6.55 4.62
N ILE A 43 -3.65 -6.33 3.32
CA ILE A 43 -3.84 -4.98 2.75
C ILE A 43 -5.10 -4.29 3.28
N ASP A 44 -6.19 -5.03 3.49
CA ASP A 44 -7.43 -4.45 3.99
C ASP A 44 -7.24 -3.91 5.41
N HIS A 45 -6.62 -4.68 6.29
CA HIS A 45 -6.31 -4.25 7.65
C HIS A 45 -5.39 -3.01 7.65
N ILE A 46 -4.37 -2.99 6.80
CA ILE A 46 -3.49 -1.83 6.61
C ILE A 46 -4.31 -0.59 6.22
N LYS A 47 -5.13 -0.66 5.17
CA LYS A 47 -5.90 0.49 4.68
C LYS A 47 -6.90 0.97 5.73
N GLN A 48 -7.63 0.06 6.37
CA GLN A 48 -8.57 0.41 7.43
C GLN A 48 -7.89 1.18 8.56
N HIS A 49 -6.74 0.69 9.04
CA HIS A 49 -5.99 1.36 10.10
C HIS A 49 -5.58 2.79 9.70
N TYR A 50 -4.90 2.97 8.56
CA TYR A 50 -4.40 4.29 8.19
C TYR A 50 -5.50 5.30 7.89
N TYR A 51 -6.54 4.92 7.14
CA TYR A 51 -7.55 5.86 6.69
C TYR A 51 -8.59 6.19 7.76
N ARG A 52 -8.79 5.32 8.77
CA ARG A 52 -9.75 5.56 9.86
C ARG A 52 -9.11 6.08 11.15
N SER A 53 -7.88 5.70 11.46
CA SER A 53 -7.23 6.09 12.73
C SER A 53 -6.58 7.47 12.70
N HIS A 54 -6.51 8.15 11.55
CA HIS A 54 -5.91 9.48 11.42
C HIS A 54 -6.95 10.57 11.08
N PRO A 55 -7.86 10.93 11.99
CA PRO A 55 -8.92 11.91 11.71
C PRO A 55 -8.38 13.31 11.38
N PHE A 56 -7.17 13.66 11.87
CA PHE A 56 -6.51 14.92 11.54
C PHE A 56 -6.01 14.99 10.09
N ILE A 57 -5.76 13.83 9.46
CA ILE A 57 -5.27 13.74 8.08
C ILE A 57 -6.43 13.43 7.12
N ASN A 58 -7.33 12.52 7.52
CA ASN A 58 -8.51 12.12 6.78
C ASN A 58 -9.78 12.24 7.65
N PRO A 59 -10.35 13.44 7.81
CA PRO A 59 -11.53 13.66 8.65
C PRO A 59 -12.74 12.84 8.22
N SER A 60 -12.86 12.53 6.92
CA SER A 60 -13.98 11.75 6.37
C SER A 60 -13.95 10.27 6.77
N GLY A 61 -12.77 9.74 7.17
CA GLY A 61 -12.57 8.32 7.42
C GLY A 61 -12.76 7.41 6.19
N ILE A 62 -12.94 7.99 4.99
CA ILE A 62 -13.16 7.23 3.75
C ILE A 62 -11.90 6.43 3.43
N VAL A 63 -12.09 5.14 3.20
CA VAL A 63 -11.04 4.22 2.75
C VAL A 63 -11.14 4.12 1.22
N PRO A 64 -10.17 4.66 0.45
CA PRO A 64 -10.21 4.58 -1.00
C PRO A 64 -10.11 3.13 -1.48
N LYS A 65 -10.79 2.78 -2.58
CA LYS A 65 -10.74 1.43 -3.16
C LYS A 65 -9.41 1.13 -3.84
N GLY A 66 -8.86 2.09 -4.59
CA GLY A 66 -7.59 1.93 -5.28
C GLY A 66 -6.35 2.04 -4.37
N PRO A 67 -5.15 2.08 -4.96
CA PRO A 67 -4.86 1.67 -6.34
C PRO A 67 -5.10 0.16 -6.57
N GLN A 68 -5.37 -0.24 -7.82
CA GLN A 68 -5.40 -1.65 -8.21
C GLN A 68 -3.96 -2.14 -8.34
N ILE A 69 -3.55 -3.06 -7.47
CA ILE A 69 -2.20 -3.63 -7.43
C ILE A 69 -2.33 -5.15 -7.38
N SER A 70 -1.69 -5.83 -8.32
CA SER A 70 -1.45 -7.28 -8.26
C SER A 70 0.00 -7.52 -7.85
N PHE A 71 0.23 -8.23 -6.75
CA PHE A 71 1.57 -8.65 -6.34
C PHE A 71 1.93 -10.04 -6.88
N SER A 72 1.02 -10.69 -7.61
CA SER A 72 1.11 -12.10 -8.00
C SER A 72 1.49 -12.33 -9.46
N ASP A 73 1.76 -11.26 -10.21
CA ASP A 73 2.19 -11.28 -11.61
C ASP A 73 3.72 -11.29 -11.73
#